data_AF-A0A843HTL8-F1
#
_entry.id   AF-A0A843HTL8-F1
#
_cell.length_a   1.000
_cell.length_b   1.000
_cell.length_c   1.000
_cell.angle_alpha   90.00
_cell.angle_beta   90.00
_cell.angle_gamma   90.00
#
_symmetry.space_group_name_H-M   'P 1'
#
loop_
_entity.id
_entity.type
_entity.pdbx_description
1 polymer ?
#
loop_
_entity_poly.entity_id
_entity_poly.type
_entity_poly.pdbx_seq_one_letter_code
_entity_poly.pdbx_strand_id
1 'polypeptide(L)' 'MVGIHMKFREVKRILIDNGWTINRCSGDHVIFIKDNKHMSIPNHPNGLMLQRLFRENDIKY' A
#
# COMPACT_ATOMS: atom_id res chain seq x y z
N MET A 1 0.07 -5.87 19.97
CA MET A 1 0.72 -5.49 18.70
C MET A 1 0.27 -4.08 18.36
N VAL A 2 1.19 -3.12 18.26
CA VAL A 2 0.87 -1.74 17.83
C VAL A 2 0.86 -1.75 16.30
N GLY A 3 -0.30 -1.51 15.69
CA GLY A 3 -0.42 -1.38 14.25
C GLY A 3 0.21 -0.08 13.75
N ILE A 4 0.68 -0.07 12.51
CA ILE A 4 1.35 1.11 11.93
C ILE A 4 0.28 2.13 11.52
N HIS A 5 0.26 3.31 12.11
CA HIS A 5 -0.64 4.37 11.65
C HIS A 5 0.04 5.24 10.61
N MET A 6 -0.37 5.10 9.35
CA MET A 6 0.06 5.95 8.24
C MET A 6 -1.16 6.49 7.48
N LYS A 7 -1.07 7.73 7.00
CA LYS A 7 -2.07 8.26 6.07
C LYS A 7 -1.84 7.65 4.70
N PHE A 8 -2.91 7.52 3.91
CA PHE A 8 -2.81 6.98 2.54
C PHE A 8 -1.77 7.69 1.67
N ARG A 9 -1.58 9.01 1.85
CA ARG A 9 -0.53 9.77 1.16
C ARG A 9 0.87 9.24 1.43
N GLU A 10 1.17 8.82 2.66
CA GLU A 10 2.46 8.26 3.05
C GLU A 10 2.63 6.85 2.48
N VAL A 11 1.58 6.03 2.57
CA VAL A 11 1.54 4.69 1.96
C VAL A 11 1.81 4.76 0.46
N LYS A 12 1.15 5.68 -0.24
CA LYS A 12 1.37 5.91 -1.67
C LYS A 12 2.82 6.26 -1.98
N ARG A 13 3.44 7.17 -1.21
CA ARG A 13 4.84 7.55 -1.39
C ARG A 13 5.76 6.35 -1.21
N ILE A 14 5.60 5.61 -0.11
CA ILE A 14 6.38 4.40 0.21
C ILE A 14 6.27 3.38 -0.92
N LEU A 15 5.05 3.10 -1.40
CA LEU A 15 4.84 2.13 -2.48
C LEU A 15 5.54 2.57 -3.78
N ILE A 16 5.45 3.85 -4.16
CA ILE A 16 6.14 4.40 -5.33
C ILE A 16 7.66 4.28 -5.17
N ASP A 17 8.22 4.63 -4.01
CA ASP A 17 9.65 4.51 -3.73
C ASP A 17 10.13 3.04 -3.78
N ASN A 18 9.24 2.09 -3.50
CA ASN A 18 9.48 0.65 -3.63
C ASN A 18 9.18 0.09 -5.03
N GLY A 19 8.95 0.95 -6.03
CA GLY A 19 8.77 0.59 -7.43
C GLY A 19 7.36 0.13 -7.81
N TRP A 20 6.36 0.39 -6.97
CA TRP A 20 4.96 0.17 -7.32
C TRP A 20 4.40 1.36 -8.09
N THR A 21 3.53 1.08 -9.05
CA THR A 21 2.87 2.11 -9.86
C THR A 21 1.36 2.06 -9.66
N ILE A 22 0.69 3.19 -9.78
CA ILE A 22 -0.77 3.23 -9.71
C ILE A 22 -1.35 2.76 -11.04
N ASN A 23 -2.13 1.70 -11.01
CA ASN A 23 -2.85 1.20 -12.18
C ASN A 23 -4.25 1.80 -12.29
N ARG A 24 -4.99 1.85 -11.16
CA ARG A 24 -6.37 2.34 -11.13
C ARG A 24 -6.70 2.98 -9.80
N CYS A 25 -7.45 4.07 -9.85
CA CYS A 25 -8.12 4.66 -8.69
C CYS A 25 -9.64 4.57 -8.94
N SER A 26 -10.37 3.89 -8.08
CA SER A 26 -11.82 3.71 -8.25
C SER A 26 -12.50 3.60 -6.90
N GLY A 27 -13.45 4.51 -6.63
CA GLY A 27 -14.12 4.60 -5.33
C GLY A 27 -13.11 4.76 -4.20
N ASP A 28 -13.24 3.92 -3.18
CA ASP A 28 -12.43 4.01 -1.96
C ASP A 28 -11.10 3.29 -2.02
N HIS A 29 -10.69 2.75 -3.18
CA HIS A 29 -9.47 1.96 -3.32
C HIS A 29 -8.58 2.45 -4.46
N VAL A 30 -7.28 2.27 -4.26
CA VAL A 30 -6.24 2.45 -5.26
C VAL A 30 -5.51 1.13 -5.47
N ILE A 31 -5.45 0.70 -6.72
CA ILE A 31 -4.75 -0.51 -7.14
C ILE A 31 -3.35 -0.12 -7.60
N PHE A 32 -2.36 -0.69 -6.93
CA PHE A 32 -0.96 -0.62 -7.28
C PHE A 32 -0.54 -1.90 -8.01
N ILE A 33 0.36 -1.76 -8.97
CA ILE A 33 0.97 -2.88 -9.69
C ILE A 33 2.49 -2.78 -9.66
N LYS A 34 3.14 -3.93 -9.59
CA LYS A 34 4.58 -4.09 -9.74
C LYS A 34 4.83 -5.49 -10.30
N ASP A 35 5.52 -5.57 -11.43
CA ASP A 35 5.70 -6.80 -12.18
C ASP A 35 4.32 -7.47 -12.46
N ASN A 36 4.11 -8.70 -11.97
CA ASN A 36 2.84 -9.43 -12.05
C ASN A 36 2.03 -9.42 -10.74
N LYS A 37 2.38 -8.55 -9.79
CA LYS A 37 1.68 -8.41 -8.50
C LYS A 37 0.71 -7.24 -8.51
N HIS A 38 -0.42 -7.42 -7.85
CA HIS A 38 -1.44 -6.40 -7.63
C HIS A 38 -1.64 -6.17 -6.13
N MET A 39 -1.76 -4.92 -5.73
CA MET A 39 -2.01 -4.53 -4.34
C MET A 39 -3.15 -3.50 -4.31
N SER A 40 -4.26 -3.86 -3.67
CA SER A 40 -5.39 -2.96 -3.47
C SER A 40 -5.28 -2.31 -2.09
N ILE A 41 -5.19 -0.99 -2.06
CA ILE A 41 -5.09 -0.21 -0.81
C ILE A 41 -6.31 0.72 -0.71
N PRO A 42 -7.09 0.67 0.39
CA PRO A 42 -8.15 1.63 0.62
C PRO A 42 -7.60 3.02 0.95
N ASN A 43 -8.38 4.07 0.69
CA ASN A 43 -8.06 5.46 1.05
C ASN A 43 -7.89 5.66 2.58
N HIS A 44 -8.48 4.76 3.37
CA HIS A 44 -8.36 4.72 4.83
C HIS A 44 -7.80 3.35 5.28
N PRO A 45 -6.50 3.10 5.14
CA PRO A 45 -5.92 1.81 5.45
C PRO A 45 -5.77 1.57 6.95
N ASN A 46 -6.08 0.34 7.38
CA ASN A 46 -5.82 -0.13 8.74
C ASN A 46 -4.34 -0.51 8.89
N GLY A 47 -3.71 -0.13 10.00
CA GLY A 47 -2.30 -0.40 10.26
C GLY A 47 -1.91 -1.88 10.30
N LEU A 48 -2.79 -2.78 10.75
CA LEU A 48 -2.52 -4.22 10.73
C LEU A 48 -2.53 -4.78 9.30
N MET A 49 -3.42 -4.28 8.44
CA MET A 49 -3.45 -4.63 7.02
C MET A 49 -2.16 -4.15 6.34
N LEU A 50 -1.77 -2.88 6.56
CA LEU A 50 -0.53 -2.33 6.00
C LEU A 50 0.69 -3.13 6.45
N GLN A 51 0.77 -3.51 7.72
CA GLN A 51 1.89 -4.29 8.24
C GLN A 51 2.01 -5.66 7.56
N ARG A 52 0.89 -6.36 7.33
CA ARG A 52 0.88 -7.65 6.62
C ARG A 52 1.29 -7.47 5.18
N LEU A 53 0.68 -6.52 4.47
CA LEU A 53 0.99 -6.24 3.07
C LEU A 53 2.44 -5.83 2.85
N PHE A 54 2.97 -4.97 3.72
CA PHE A 54 4.34 -4.50 3.63
C PHE A 54 5.32 -5.65 3.87
N ARG A 55 5.02 -6.55 4.81
CA ARG A 55 5.82 -7.76 5.04
C ARG A 55 5.76 -8.73 3.87
N GLU A 56 4.58 -9.01 3.32
CA GLU A 56 4.37 -9.96 2.20
C GLU A 56 4.98 -9.48 0.87
N ASN A 57 5.24 -8.18 0.77
CA ASN A 57 5.74 -7.55 -0.46
C ASN A 57 7.12 -6.89 -0.27
N ASP A 58 7.82 -7.21 0.81
CA ASP A 58 9.18 -6.73 1.12
C ASP A 58 9.31 -5.20 1.03
N ILE A 59 8.27 -4.48 1.47
CA ILE A 59 8.20 -3.02 1.42
C ILE A 59 9.03 -2.43 2.56
N LYS A 60 9.96 -1.55 2.21
CA LYS A 60 10.78 -0.80 3.17
C LYS A 60 10.11 0.55 3.45
N TYR A 61 9.89 0.87 4.72
CA TYR A 61 9.19 2.06 5.20
C TYR A 61 9.75 2.61 6.51
#